data_AF-A0A1H5IGA0-F1
#
_entry.id   AF-A0A1H5IGA0-F1
#
_cell.length_a   1.000
_cell.length_b   1.000
_cell.length_c   1.000
_cell.angle_alpha   90.00
_cell.angle_beta   90.00
_cell.angle_gamma   90.00
#
_symmetry.space_group_name_H-M   'P 1'
#
loop_
_entity.id
_entity.type
_entity.pdbx_description
1 polymer ?
#
loop_
_entity_poly.entity_id
_entity_poly.type
_entity_poly.pdbx_seq_one_letter_code
_entity_poly.pdbx_strand_id
1 'polypeptide(L)'
;MIVKTLINIETTKNKLFLFSFLLLFTSFTFSQENLSLLKGKELHNKVRLNFIPVQMPSNKFPDLKPTMGMMGLHYQMPFNDWLYGGAAMHAALTGDQGGLFTLGVELGINKQLYRNLYFDANFHFGGGGGYRIYVNDGAFINPNIGLQYKKNNYSFGVQYSHVNFYSGEIKSNSVSFFLEIPSLLRFSNYDTAHQNFINSNLSSNNFWKRSTVKNVQQVRFDFFIPFGKSKKDDRTPLTETLYVLGFEYQKYLNENTFLFAHTDAIYKGLRAGFMDLFIGAGYHPYQSKYINLFTKLGVGAAGGRIAPEGGLMIYPSIGMDLKLSNNFALSGHGGYYRALAGDLEAYTLGFGVKYIGLNGGTKTSSNNETATFKTKGITLSMENQSYFNVAKKDPPNKIYSVDLQLLALQFNYDLTKNIYLIGEAGFAYEGQSGGYAHGLVGLGFKTNTFFNNKLNAFLDLTAGAAGGAGVDTDEGIIIRPTAGLNYNITNNFSITASGGKLYSPFGNVKSTNINIGFNFNFASLSVSK
;
A
#
# COMPACT_ATOMS: atom_id res chain seq x y z
N MET A 1 26.99 36.85 -37.81
CA MET A 1 27.61 38.19 -37.97
C MET A 1 26.53 39.18 -37.54
N ILE A 2 26.39 39.62 -36.29
CA ILE A 2 27.28 40.22 -35.25
C ILE A 2 26.55 39.96 -33.90
N VAL A 3 26.99 39.11 -32.96
CA VAL A 3 27.90 39.31 -31.79
C VAL A 3 27.69 40.59 -30.95
N LYS A 4 27.56 40.39 -29.61
CA LYS A 4 27.70 41.37 -28.49
C LYS A 4 26.48 42.31 -28.28
N THR A 5 25.88 42.52 -27.12
CA THR A 5 26.30 42.48 -25.70
C THR A 5 25.04 42.61 -24.83
N LEU A 6 24.89 41.84 -23.74
CA LEU A 6 24.27 42.24 -22.45
C LEU A 6 24.24 41.01 -21.53
N ILE A 7 25.40 40.72 -20.95
CA ILE A 7 25.59 39.85 -19.79
C ILE A 7 26.30 40.72 -18.73
N ASN A 8 25.94 40.50 -17.47
CA ASN A 8 26.28 41.17 -16.21
C ASN A 8 25.13 42.09 -15.78
N ILE A 9 24.48 41.87 -14.63
CA ILE A 9 25.06 41.79 -13.28
C ILE A 9 24.16 40.90 -12.38
N GLU A 10 24.77 40.25 -11.37
CA GLU A 10 24.18 39.47 -10.25
C GLU A 10 23.99 37.95 -10.37
N THR A 11 25.04 37.18 -10.63
CA THR A 11 25.02 35.71 -10.39
C THR A 11 26.32 35.15 -9.82
N THR A 12 26.84 35.72 -8.74
CA THR A 12 28.06 35.19 -8.08
C THR A 12 27.96 34.92 -6.58
N LYS A 13 26.87 35.31 -5.89
CA LYS A 13 26.69 34.96 -4.45
C LYS A 13 25.89 33.68 -4.17
N ASN A 14 25.04 33.20 -5.09
CA ASN A 14 24.19 32.03 -4.84
C ASN A 14 24.77 30.67 -5.27
N LYS A 15 25.84 30.64 -6.09
CA LYS A 15 26.48 29.37 -6.48
C LYS A 15 27.46 28.85 -5.42
N LEU A 16 28.04 29.73 -4.61
CA LEU A 16 28.95 29.32 -3.53
C LEU A 16 28.19 28.63 -2.37
N PHE A 17 26.94 29.02 -2.12
CA PHE A 17 26.09 28.39 -1.10
C PHE A 17 25.60 27.00 -1.53
N LEU A 18 25.30 26.81 -2.83
CA LEU A 18 24.93 25.51 -3.38
C LEU A 18 26.13 24.54 -3.46
N PHE A 19 27.34 25.05 -3.71
CA PHE A 19 28.55 24.23 -3.76
C PHE A 19 29.07 23.84 -2.36
N SER A 20 28.82 24.68 -1.34
CA SER A 20 29.15 24.36 0.05
C SER A 20 28.24 23.29 0.68
N PHE A 21 27.04 23.06 0.13
CA PHE A 21 26.14 21.99 0.60
C PHE A 21 26.51 20.60 0.04
N LEU A 22 27.35 20.54 -1.00
CA LEU A 22 27.72 19.30 -1.68
C LEU A 22 29.01 18.64 -1.13
N LEU A 23 29.71 19.29 -0.19
CA LEU A 23 31.06 18.89 0.27
C LEU A 23 31.11 18.31 1.70
N LEU A 24 29.96 17.93 2.27
CA LEU A 24 29.90 17.10 3.48
C LEU A 24 29.77 15.61 3.11
N PHE A 25 30.72 15.09 2.32
CA PHE A 25 30.95 13.65 2.26
C PHE A 25 31.71 13.26 3.52
N THR A 26 30.96 12.88 4.55
CA THR A 26 31.52 12.28 5.77
C THR A 26 32.19 10.96 5.41
N SER A 27 33.44 10.81 5.82
CA SER A 27 34.18 9.56 5.88
C SER A 27 33.34 8.52 6.64
N PHE A 28 32.80 7.51 5.96
CA PHE A 28 32.10 6.43 6.63
C PHE A 28 33.10 5.48 7.26
N THR A 29 33.39 5.65 8.55
CA THR A 29 33.96 4.59 9.37
C THR A 29 32.83 3.62 9.72
N PHE A 30 32.74 2.51 8.98
CA PHE A 30 31.80 1.44 9.32
C PHE A 30 32.43 0.55 10.39
N SER A 31 32.02 0.76 11.65
CA SER A 31 32.23 -0.26 12.68
C SER A 31 31.32 -1.46 12.37
N GLN A 32 31.89 -2.66 12.39
CA GLN A 32 31.14 -3.91 12.25
C GLN A 32 30.90 -4.49 13.65
N GLU A 33 29.64 -4.71 14.00
CA GLU A 33 29.28 -5.32 15.27
C GLU A 33 29.10 -6.84 15.13
N ASN A 34 29.21 -7.56 16.24
CA ASN A 34 28.89 -8.98 16.27
C ASN A 34 27.36 -9.15 16.27
N LEU A 35 26.81 -9.92 15.32
CA LEU A 35 25.37 -10.13 15.21
C LEU A 35 24.75 -10.76 16.47
N SER A 36 25.53 -11.46 17.29
CA SER A 36 25.04 -12.03 18.55
C SER A 36 24.52 -10.99 19.54
N LEU A 37 24.96 -9.73 19.42
CA LEU A 37 24.53 -8.62 20.28
C LEU A 37 23.20 -8.00 19.83
N LEU A 38 22.76 -8.25 18.59
CA LEU A 38 21.53 -7.70 18.05
C LEU A 38 20.31 -8.36 18.69
N LYS A 39 19.59 -7.60 19.52
CA LYS A 39 18.34 -8.05 20.13
C LYS A 39 17.21 -8.06 19.11
N GLY A 40 16.59 -9.22 18.92
CA GLY A 40 15.42 -9.37 18.04
C GLY A 40 14.12 -9.55 18.80
N LYS A 41 13.02 -9.26 18.11
CA LYS A 41 11.63 -9.43 18.53
C LYS A 41 10.85 -10.15 17.43
N GLU A 42 9.92 -10.99 17.83
CA GLU A 42 8.93 -11.62 16.94
C GLU A 42 7.57 -10.97 17.15
N LEU A 43 6.89 -10.66 16.05
CA LEU A 43 5.49 -10.26 16.04
C LEU A 43 4.71 -11.24 15.17
N HIS A 44 3.84 -12.02 15.82
CA HIS A 44 3.02 -13.05 15.19
C HIS A 44 1.73 -12.43 14.66
N ASN A 45 1.79 -11.95 13.42
CA ASN A 45 0.69 -11.28 12.75
C ASN A 45 -0.22 -12.27 12.04
N LYS A 46 -1.35 -11.76 11.54
CA LYS A 46 -2.28 -12.54 10.74
C LYS A 46 -2.71 -11.76 9.51
N VAL A 47 -2.80 -12.44 8.38
CA VAL A 47 -3.50 -11.93 7.20
C VAL A 47 -4.89 -12.53 7.21
N ARG A 48 -5.92 -11.70 7.37
CA ARG A 48 -7.32 -12.16 7.31
C ARG A 48 -7.89 -11.85 5.94
N LEU A 49 -8.51 -12.84 5.31
CA LEU A 49 -9.35 -12.69 4.15
C LEU A 49 -10.79 -12.91 4.59
N ASN A 50 -11.68 -11.96 4.38
CA ASN A 50 -13.10 -12.13 4.67
C ASN A 50 -13.97 -11.92 3.42
N PHE A 51 -15.20 -12.43 3.49
CA PHE A 51 -16.24 -12.22 2.51
C PHE A 51 -17.55 -11.86 3.21
N ILE A 52 -18.14 -10.75 2.80
CA ILE A 52 -19.33 -10.16 3.39
C ILE A 52 -20.38 -9.94 2.30
N PRO A 53 -21.53 -10.65 2.33
CA PRO A 53 -22.69 -10.29 1.52
C PRO A 53 -23.29 -8.97 2.00
N VAL A 54 -23.42 -7.98 1.13
CA VAL A 54 -23.96 -6.65 1.44
C VAL A 54 -25.25 -6.46 0.67
N GLN A 55 -26.37 -6.31 1.38
CA GLN A 55 -27.64 -5.90 0.78
C GLN A 55 -27.51 -4.48 0.25
N MET A 56 -27.88 -4.29 -1.02
CA MET A 56 -27.88 -2.99 -1.66
C MET A 56 -29.25 -2.31 -1.46
N PRO A 57 -29.32 -0.96 -1.44
CA PRO A 57 -30.56 -0.21 -1.27
C PRO A 57 -31.43 -0.23 -2.55
N SER A 58 -31.75 -1.43 -3.06
CA SER A 58 -32.48 -1.63 -4.32
C SER A 58 -33.94 -1.17 -4.25
N ASN A 59 -34.50 -1.00 -3.06
CA ASN A 59 -35.80 -0.35 -2.85
C ASN A 59 -35.78 1.13 -3.25
N LYS A 60 -34.66 1.82 -3.02
CA LYS A 60 -34.45 3.23 -3.38
C LYS A 60 -33.83 3.38 -4.77
N PHE A 61 -33.06 2.40 -5.20
CA PHE A 61 -32.38 2.36 -6.50
C PHE A 61 -32.68 1.04 -7.23
N PRO A 62 -33.84 0.92 -7.91
CA PRO A 62 -34.31 -0.34 -8.50
C PRO A 62 -33.39 -0.95 -9.56
N ASP A 63 -32.53 -0.15 -10.19
CA ASP A 63 -31.56 -0.61 -11.18
C ASP A 63 -30.37 -1.36 -10.57
N LEU A 64 -30.20 -1.30 -9.24
CA LEU A 64 -29.13 -2.01 -8.55
C LEU A 64 -29.42 -3.50 -8.44
N LYS A 65 -28.37 -4.30 -8.61
CA LYS A 65 -28.39 -5.69 -8.13
C LYS A 65 -28.61 -5.70 -6.62
N PRO A 66 -29.48 -6.58 -6.10
CA PRO A 66 -29.93 -6.52 -4.70
C PRO A 66 -28.82 -6.88 -3.69
N THR A 67 -27.73 -7.50 -4.13
CA THR A 67 -26.64 -7.91 -3.25
C THR A 67 -25.29 -7.72 -3.92
N MET A 68 -24.37 -7.12 -3.17
CA MET A 68 -22.95 -7.00 -3.50
C MET A 68 -22.16 -7.94 -2.59
N GLY A 69 -21.27 -8.75 -3.15
CA GLY A 69 -20.27 -9.50 -2.36
C GLY A 69 -19.04 -8.64 -2.15
N MET A 70 -18.65 -8.40 -0.91
CA MET A 70 -17.49 -7.58 -0.55
C MET A 70 -16.39 -8.46 0.05
N MET A 71 -15.19 -8.45 -0.53
CA MET A 71 -14.02 -9.06 0.09
C MET A 71 -13.28 -8.06 0.97
N GLY A 72 -12.57 -8.56 1.97
CA GLY A 72 -11.62 -7.77 2.73
C GLY A 72 -10.28 -8.48 2.89
N LEU A 73 -9.21 -7.68 2.86
CA LEU A 73 -7.83 -8.07 3.11
C LEU A 73 -7.33 -7.29 4.32
N HIS A 74 -7.04 -7.99 5.41
CA HIS A 74 -6.66 -7.38 6.67
C HIS A 74 -5.26 -7.82 7.06
N TYR A 75 -4.48 -6.91 7.64
CA TYR A 75 -3.23 -7.21 8.31
C TYR A 75 -3.38 -6.92 9.81
N GLN A 76 -3.47 -7.98 10.60
CA GLN A 76 -3.77 -7.93 12.02
C GLN A 76 -2.51 -8.15 12.86
N MET A 77 -2.32 -7.29 13.86
CA MET A 77 -1.23 -7.32 14.82
C MET A 77 -1.81 -7.54 16.23
N PRO A 78 -1.41 -8.61 16.94
CA PRO A 78 -1.82 -8.80 18.33
C PRO A 78 -1.10 -7.78 19.23
N PHE A 79 -1.84 -7.12 20.10
CA PHE A 79 -1.28 -6.29 21.17
C PHE A 79 -1.03 -7.11 22.44
N ASN A 80 -1.87 -8.12 22.68
CA ASN A 80 -1.72 -9.12 23.73
C ASN A 80 -2.52 -10.40 23.36
N ASP A 81 -2.69 -11.32 24.31
CA ASP A 81 -3.34 -12.61 24.07
C ASP A 81 -4.82 -12.53 23.66
N TRP A 82 -5.48 -11.40 23.90
CA TRP A 82 -6.90 -11.22 23.62
C TRP A 82 -7.25 -9.99 22.78
N LEU A 83 -6.37 -9.00 22.66
CA LEU A 83 -6.60 -7.76 21.93
C LEU A 83 -5.68 -7.70 20.70
N TYR A 84 -6.26 -7.35 19.56
CA TYR A 84 -5.53 -7.10 18.33
C TYR A 84 -6.03 -5.83 17.65
N GLY A 85 -5.21 -5.27 16.79
CA GLY A 85 -5.62 -4.21 15.87
C GLY A 85 -4.92 -4.36 14.53
N GLY A 86 -5.20 -3.50 13.58
CA GLY A 86 -4.64 -3.65 12.25
C GLY A 86 -5.21 -2.66 11.26
N ALA A 87 -4.88 -2.91 10.00
CA ALA A 87 -5.44 -2.17 8.88
C ALA A 87 -6.04 -3.11 7.85
N ALA A 88 -7.05 -2.63 7.13
CA ALA A 88 -7.84 -3.44 6.23
C ALA A 88 -8.25 -2.67 4.98
N MET A 89 -8.24 -3.36 3.85
CA MET A 89 -8.88 -2.90 2.63
C MET A 89 -10.06 -3.79 2.30
N HIS A 90 -11.14 -3.19 1.78
CA HIS A 90 -12.25 -3.96 1.21
C HIS A 90 -12.47 -3.60 -0.25
N ALA A 91 -13.00 -4.54 -1.00
CA ALA A 91 -13.35 -4.34 -2.40
C ALA A 91 -14.61 -5.12 -2.78
N ALA A 92 -15.42 -4.54 -3.68
CA ALA A 92 -16.57 -5.25 -4.25
C ALA A 92 -16.13 -6.30 -5.27
N LEU A 93 -16.69 -7.50 -5.17
CA LEU A 93 -16.44 -8.64 -6.06
C LEU A 93 -17.64 -8.97 -6.94
N THR A 94 -18.83 -9.04 -6.36
CA THR A 94 -20.06 -9.38 -7.10
C THR A 94 -21.08 -8.25 -7.01
N GLY A 95 -22.13 -8.34 -7.82
CA GLY A 95 -23.10 -7.26 -7.97
C GLY A 95 -22.76 -6.39 -9.18
N ASP A 96 -22.89 -5.08 -9.00
CA ASP A 96 -22.71 -4.03 -10.01
C ASP A 96 -21.92 -2.83 -9.43
N GLN A 97 -21.20 -3.08 -8.34
CA GLN A 97 -20.43 -2.09 -7.58
C GLN A 97 -18.91 -2.26 -7.78
N GLY A 98 -18.47 -2.88 -8.88
CA GLY A 98 -17.04 -2.95 -9.24
C GLY A 98 -16.42 -1.55 -9.19
N GLY A 99 -15.27 -1.43 -8.51
CA GLY A 99 -14.64 -0.14 -8.21
C GLY A 99 -14.96 0.45 -6.84
N LEU A 100 -15.82 -0.18 -6.04
CA LEU A 100 -15.92 0.15 -4.61
C LEU A 100 -14.69 -0.40 -3.88
N PHE A 101 -13.88 0.50 -3.33
CA PHE A 101 -12.73 0.19 -2.49
C PHE A 101 -12.75 1.00 -1.21
N THR A 102 -12.41 0.37 -0.09
CA THR A 102 -12.26 1.06 1.19
C THR A 102 -10.92 0.75 1.82
N LEU A 103 -10.44 1.67 2.65
CA LEU A 103 -9.26 1.51 3.51
C LEU A 103 -9.63 1.95 4.92
N GLY A 104 -9.23 1.18 5.92
CA GLY A 104 -9.51 1.51 7.30
C GLY A 104 -8.64 0.78 8.30
N VAL A 105 -8.97 1.01 9.56
CA VAL A 105 -8.36 0.33 10.70
C VAL A 105 -9.35 -0.53 11.44
N GLU A 106 -8.79 -1.49 12.14
CA GLU A 106 -9.54 -2.43 12.95
C GLU A 106 -9.00 -2.50 14.36
N LEU A 107 -9.92 -2.73 15.30
CA LEU A 107 -9.64 -3.14 16.66
C LEU A 107 -10.54 -4.32 17.00
N GLY A 108 -10.00 -5.36 17.59
CA GLY A 108 -10.76 -6.56 17.89
C GLY A 108 -10.28 -7.31 19.11
N ILE A 109 -11.18 -8.14 19.61
CA ILE A 109 -10.98 -9.05 20.73
C ILE A 109 -11.14 -10.49 20.27
N ASN A 110 -10.21 -11.35 20.71
CA ASN A 110 -10.20 -12.77 20.39
C ASN A 110 -9.95 -13.56 21.67
N LYS A 111 -10.98 -14.21 22.22
CA LYS A 111 -10.87 -14.93 23.50
C LYS A 111 -11.17 -16.41 23.33
N GLN A 112 -10.35 -17.26 23.92
CA GLN A 112 -10.59 -18.70 23.91
C GLN A 112 -11.86 -19.01 24.70
N LEU A 113 -12.80 -19.73 24.08
CA LEU A 113 -14.01 -20.23 24.74
C LEU A 113 -13.80 -21.67 25.20
N TYR A 114 -13.35 -22.54 24.27
CA TYR A 114 -13.12 -23.94 24.55
C TYR A 114 -12.16 -24.55 23.54
N ARG A 115 -11.03 -25.10 24.00
CA ARG A 115 -9.99 -25.72 23.14
C ARG A 115 -9.67 -24.82 21.94
N ASN A 116 -10.03 -25.24 20.74
CA ASN A 116 -9.71 -24.54 19.49
C ASN A 116 -10.78 -23.54 19.07
N LEU A 117 -11.85 -23.38 19.85
CA LEU A 117 -12.95 -22.45 19.60
C LEU A 117 -12.73 -21.15 20.38
N TYR A 118 -12.82 -20.04 19.66
CA TYR A 118 -12.59 -18.69 20.14
C TYR A 118 -13.80 -17.82 19.82
N PHE A 119 -14.12 -16.91 20.73
CA PHE A 119 -14.95 -15.75 20.47
C PHE A 119 -14.13 -14.71 19.72
N ASP A 120 -14.70 -14.13 18.67
CA ASP A 120 -14.08 -13.04 17.91
C ASP A 120 -15.08 -11.91 17.74
N ALA A 121 -14.70 -10.70 18.14
CA ALA A 121 -15.47 -9.49 17.86
C ALA A 121 -14.52 -8.38 17.47
N ASN A 122 -14.89 -7.58 16.47
CA ASN A 122 -14.04 -6.50 15.98
C ASN A 122 -14.87 -5.36 15.43
N PHE A 123 -14.26 -4.18 15.37
CA PHE A 123 -14.85 -2.97 14.83
C PHE A 123 -13.90 -2.39 13.81
N HIS A 124 -14.38 -2.21 12.58
CA HIS A 124 -13.62 -1.58 11.52
C HIS A 124 -14.20 -0.19 11.25
N PHE A 125 -13.32 0.79 11.11
CA PHE A 125 -13.64 2.14 10.66
C PHE A 125 -12.72 2.51 9.52
N GLY A 126 -13.29 3.04 8.43
CA GLY A 126 -12.52 3.39 7.26
C GLY A 126 -13.19 4.44 6.38
N GLY A 127 -12.45 4.82 5.34
CA GLY A 127 -12.92 5.66 4.25
C GLY A 127 -12.87 4.91 2.93
N GLY A 128 -13.41 5.53 1.89
CA GLY A 128 -13.51 4.99 0.55
C GLY A 128 -14.92 4.53 0.20
N GLY A 129 -15.07 3.95 -0.97
CA GLY A 129 -16.36 3.68 -1.57
C GLY A 129 -16.26 3.56 -3.08
N GLY A 130 -17.42 3.52 -3.73
CA GLY A 130 -17.55 3.47 -5.19
C GLY A 130 -18.36 4.66 -5.68
N TYR A 131 -19.52 4.38 -6.27
CA TYR A 131 -20.42 5.43 -6.72
C TYR A 131 -20.90 6.31 -5.55
N ARG A 132 -20.54 7.60 -5.60
CA ARG A 132 -20.84 8.60 -4.54
C ARG A 132 -22.31 8.62 -4.13
N ILE A 133 -23.24 8.38 -5.05
CA ILE A 133 -24.68 8.39 -4.76
C ILE A 133 -25.09 7.36 -3.69
N TYR A 134 -24.31 6.28 -3.50
CA TYR A 134 -24.61 5.24 -2.52
C TYR A 134 -23.80 5.37 -1.22
N VAL A 135 -22.61 5.95 -1.28
CA VAL A 135 -21.67 6.02 -0.13
C VAL A 135 -21.50 7.43 0.45
N ASN A 136 -21.95 8.46 -0.28
CA ASN A 136 -21.81 9.88 0.03
C ASN A 136 -20.40 10.31 0.43
N ASP A 137 -20.12 10.46 1.74
CA ASP A 137 -18.83 10.91 2.25
C ASP A 137 -17.76 9.81 2.24
N GLY A 138 -18.16 8.53 2.24
CA GLY A 138 -17.27 7.37 2.17
C GLY A 138 -16.88 6.79 3.52
N ALA A 139 -17.20 7.45 4.64
CA ALA A 139 -16.99 6.83 5.93
C ALA A 139 -17.86 5.58 6.08
N PHE A 140 -17.23 4.49 6.48
CA PHE A 140 -17.91 3.24 6.75
C PHE A 140 -17.49 2.67 8.10
N ILE A 141 -18.45 1.99 8.72
CA ILE A 141 -18.22 1.14 9.88
C ILE A 141 -18.59 -0.30 9.55
N ASN A 142 -17.88 -1.23 10.18
CA ASN A 142 -18.19 -2.64 10.12
C ASN A 142 -17.88 -3.33 11.46
N PRO A 143 -18.78 -3.24 12.46
CA PRO A 143 -18.73 -4.11 13.61
C PRO A 143 -19.08 -5.56 13.23
N ASN A 144 -18.32 -6.48 13.79
CA ASN A 144 -18.45 -7.92 13.61
C ASN A 144 -18.44 -8.63 14.96
N ILE A 145 -19.24 -9.68 15.10
CA ILE A 145 -19.24 -10.57 16.25
C ILE A 145 -19.45 -12.02 15.81
N GLY A 146 -18.69 -12.96 16.35
CA GLY A 146 -18.81 -14.34 15.93
C GLY A 146 -17.84 -15.31 16.60
N LEU A 147 -17.60 -16.41 15.90
CA LEU A 147 -16.79 -17.52 16.36
C LEU A 147 -15.64 -17.79 15.39
N GLN A 148 -14.52 -18.20 15.96
CA GLN A 148 -13.31 -18.56 15.27
C GLN A 148 -12.85 -19.94 15.72
N TYR A 149 -12.51 -20.79 14.75
CA TYR A 149 -11.90 -22.09 14.98
C TYR A 149 -10.44 -22.08 14.52
N LYS A 150 -9.50 -22.37 15.42
CA LYS A 150 -8.05 -22.39 15.15
C LYS A 150 -7.55 -23.82 14.93
N LYS A 151 -6.82 -24.05 13.83
CA LYS A 151 -6.18 -25.34 13.53
C LYS A 151 -4.87 -25.12 12.77
N ASN A 152 -3.77 -25.69 13.27
CA ASN A 152 -2.46 -25.64 12.62
C ASN A 152 -1.99 -24.23 12.23
N ASN A 153 -2.19 -23.24 13.11
CA ASN A 153 -1.91 -21.81 12.91
C ASN A 153 -2.78 -21.08 11.86
N TYR A 154 -3.72 -21.77 11.21
CA TYR A 154 -4.78 -21.15 10.43
C TYR A 154 -6.01 -20.98 11.30
N SER A 155 -6.81 -19.96 11.00
CA SER A 155 -8.12 -19.79 11.64
C SER A 155 -9.20 -19.67 10.59
N PHE A 156 -10.35 -20.27 10.86
CA PHE A 156 -11.56 -20.09 10.07
C PHE A 156 -12.63 -19.52 10.99
N GLY A 157 -13.47 -18.63 10.50
CA GLY A 157 -14.54 -18.12 11.33
C GLY A 157 -15.75 -17.64 10.56
N VAL A 158 -16.82 -17.48 11.35
CA VAL A 158 -18.12 -17.01 10.91
C VAL A 158 -18.50 -15.86 11.83
N GLN A 159 -18.93 -14.75 11.26
CA GLN A 159 -19.33 -13.55 11.99
C GLN A 159 -20.69 -13.07 11.51
N TYR A 160 -21.40 -12.39 12.40
CA TYR A 160 -22.47 -11.49 12.04
C TYR A 160 -21.86 -10.09 11.89
N SER A 161 -22.00 -9.53 10.70
CA SER A 161 -21.40 -8.26 10.27
C SER A 161 -22.48 -7.21 10.03
N HIS A 162 -22.19 -5.96 10.38
CA HIS A 162 -23.02 -4.82 10.06
C HIS A 162 -22.24 -3.80 9.24
N VAL A 163 -22.37 -3.83 7.91
CA VAL A 163 -21.74 -2.85 7.03
C VAL A 163 -22.63 -1.62 6.93
N ASN A 164 -22.08 -0.45 7.23
CA ASN A 164 -22.83 0.80 7.22
C ASN A 164 -21.97 1.97 6.73
N PHE A 165 -22.26 2.44 5.51
CA PHE A 165 -21.83 3.74 5.02
C PHE A 165 -22.79 4.78 5.59
N TYR A 166 -22.49 5.31 6.77
CA TYR A 166 -23.49 5.99 7.60
C TYR A 166 -23.93 7.36 7.07
N SER A 167 -23.11 8.01 6.23
CA SER A 167 -23.48 9.19 5.47
C SER A 167 -24.20 8.87 4.16
N GLY A 168 -24.26 7.60 3.77
CA GLY A 168 -24.87 7.09 2.54
C GLY A 168 -26.05 6.15 2.78
N GLU A 169 -26.32 5.33 1.77
CA GLU A 169 -27.52 4.48 1.68
C GLU A 169 -27.23 2.99 1.86
N ILE A 170 -25.96 2.57 1.72
CA ILE A 170 -25.56 1.17 1.88
C ILE A 170 -25.51 0.81 3.36
N LYS A 171 -26.49 0.01 3.80
CA LYS A 171 -26.61 -0.53 5.17
C LYS A 171 -27.06 -1.98 5.10
N SER A 172 -26.27 -2.88 5.66
CA SER A 172 -26.52 -4.32 5.54
C SER A 172 -26.13 -5.06 6.81
N ASN A 173 -26.96 -6.03 7.18
CA ASN A 173 -26.63 -7.03 8.18
C ASN A 173 -26.49 -8.39 7.51
N SER A 174 -25.42 -9.11 7.80
CA SER A 174 -25.13 -10.35 7.09
C SER A 174 -24.27 -11.30 7.91
N VAL A 175 -24.39 -12.59 7.60
CA VAL A 175 -23.37 -13.58 8.01
C VAL A 175 -22.19 -13.47 7.05
N SER A 176 -21.00 -13.26 7.60
CA SER A 176 -19.73 -13.21 6.89
C SER A 176 -18.82 -14.36 7.30
N PHE A 177 -17.82 -14.62 6.47
CA PHE A 177 -16.86 -15.69 6.64
C PHE A 177 -15.46 -15.14 6.54
N PHE A 178 -14.51 -15.72 7.27
CA PHE A 178 -13.11 -15.35 7.14
C PHE A 178 -12.14 -16.52 7.30
N LEU A 179 -10.96 -16.35 6.70
CA LEU A 179 -9.78 -17.19 6.82
C LEU A 179 -8.62 -16.31 7.34
N GLU A 180 -7.90 -16.78 8.34
CA GLU A 180 -6.65 -16.17 8.80
C GLU A 180 -5.45 -17.04 8.43
N ILE A 181 -4.46 -16.40 7.82
CA ILE A 181 -3.18 -16.99 7.44
C ILE A 181 -2.09 -16.41 8.36
N PRO A 182 -1.26 -17.25 8.99
CA PRO A 182 -0.23 -16.77 9.90
C PRO A 182 0.85 -16.00 9.15
N SER A 183 1.29 -14.88 9.74
CA SER A 183 2.44 -14.11 9.28
C SER A 183 3.38 -13.84 10.45
N LEU A 184 4.67 -13.76 10.18
CA LEU A 184 5.68 -13.54 11.20
C LEU A 184 6.61 -12.43 10.76
N LEU A 185 6.71 -11.40 11.59
CA LEU A 185 7.66 -10.32 11.44
C LEU A 185 8.78 -10.48 12.47
N ARG A 186 10.02 -10.56 12.01
CA ARG A 186 11.23 -10.52 12.85
C ARG A 186 11.90 -9.17 12.70
N PHE A 187 12.11 -8.47 13.80
CA PHE A 187 12.65 -7.12 13.77
C PHE A 187 13.48 -6.79 15.03
N SER A 188 14.22 -5.70 14.98
CA SER A 188 14.94 -5.08 16.10
C SER A 188 14.40 -3.66 16.32
N ASN A 189 14.82 -3.04 17.42
CA ASN A 189 14.55 -1.62 17.68
C ASN A 189 15.11 -0.74 16.55
N TYR A 190 14.43 0.37 16.25
CA TYR A 190 14.75 1.20 15.09
C TYR A 190 16.09 1.95 15.20
N ASP A 191 16.56 2.22 16.42
CA ASP A 191 17.88 2.78 16.71
C ASP A 191 19.04 1.93 16.16
N THR A 192 18.82 0.64 15.97
CA THR A 192 19.77 -0.28 15.34
C THR A 192 19.77 -0.23 13.81
N ALA A 193 18.93 0.59 13.16
CA ALA A 193 18.86 0.67 11.70
C ALA A 193 20.19 1.12 11.08
N HIS A 194 20.51 0.58 9.90
CA HIS A 194 21.75 0.81 9.12
C HIS A 194 23.06 0.33 9.76
N GLN A 195 22.99 -0.45 10.83
CA GLN A 195 24.17 -1.10 11.40
C GLN A 195 24.58 -2.31 10.55
N ASN A 196 25.89 -2.52 10.42
CA ASN A 196 26.47 -3.68 9.74
C ASN A 196 26.95 -4.68 10.79
N PHE A 197 26.70 -5.95 10.51
CA PHE A 197 27.05 -7.06 11.39
C PHE A 197 27.82 -8.13 10.63
N ILE A 198 28.74 -8.76 11.34
CA ILE A 198 29.40 -10.00 10.92
C ILE A 198 28.80 -11.19 11.67
N ASN A 199 28.69 -12.30 10.95
CA ASN A 199 28.28 -13.58 11.51
C ASN A 199 29.52 -14.35 11.99
N SER A 200 30.05 -13.96 13.15
CA SER A 200 31.11 -14.72 13.82
C SER A 200 30.49 -15.65 14.86
N ASN A 201 30.43 -16.95 14.54
CA ASN A 201 30.10 -18.04 15.46
C ASN A 201 28.77 -17.89 16.22
N LEU A 202 27.67 -17.60 15.51
CA LEU A 202 26.33 -17.63 16.11
C LEU A 202 26.01 -19.02 16.68
N SER A 203 25.74 -19.08 17.98
CA SER A 203 25.25 -20.28 18.66
C SER A 203 24.00 -20.84 17.97
N SER A 204 23.77 -22.15 18.06
CA SER A 204 22.57 -22.81 17.53
C SER A 204 21.26 -22.15 18.01
N ASN A 205 21.28 -21.62 19.23
CA ASN A 205 20.12 -21.01 19.89
C ASN A 205 19.98 -19.51 19.63
N ASN A 206 20.84 -18.88 18.81
CA ASN A 206 20.72 -17.45 18.54
C ASN A 206 19.40 -17.12 17.81
N PHE A 207 18.77 -16.02 18.22
CA PHE A 207 17.50 -15.52 17.68
C PHE A 207 17.49 -15.40 16.14
N TRP A 208 18.56 -14.84 15.57
CA TRP A 208 18.65 -14.58 14.13
C TRP A 208 19.05 -15.80 13.31
N LYS A 209 19.38 -16.94 13.96
CA LYS A 209 19.69 -18.21 13.29
C LYS A 209 18.41 -18.90 12.79
N ARG A 210 17.76 -18.25 11.84
CA ARG A 210 16.52 -18.63 11.16
C ARG A 210 16.71 -18.52 9.65
N SER A 211 15.86 -19.20 8.88
CA SER A 211 15.84 -19.05 7.42
C SER A 211 15.45 -17.64 7.05
N THR A 212 16.19 -17.09 6.09
CA THR A 212 15.83 -15.83 5.44
C THR A 212 14.58 -16.01 4.59
N VAL A 213 13.75 -14.97 4.53
CA VAL A 213 12.59 -14.92 3.64
C VAL A 213 12.90 -13.96 2.50
N LYS A 214 12.76 -14.45 1.26
CA LYS A 214 12.87 -13.61 0.08
C LYS A 214 11.59 -12.81 -0.10
N ASN A 215 11.73 -11.49 -0.11
CA ASN A 215 10.65 -10.54 -0.34
C ASN A 215 11.01 -9.69 -1.56
N VAL A 216 10.02 -9.35 -2.38
CA VAL A 216 10.21 -8.45 -3.52
C VAL A 216 9.21 -7.32 -3.42
N GLN A 217 9.67 -6.10 -3.66
CA GLN A 217 8.83 -4.93 -3.88
C GLN A 217 9.01 -4.49 -5.32
N GLN A 218 7.93 -4.16 -6.01
CA GLN A 218 7.96 -3.78 -7.41
C GLN A 218 7.09 -2.56 -7.65
N VAL A 219 7.66 -1.55 -8.31
CA VAL A 219 6.89 -0.52 -8.99
C VAL A 219 6.58 -1.01 -10.41
N ARG A 220 5.32 -0.90 -10.82
CA ARG A 220 4.78 -1.42 -12.07
C ARG A 220 4.25 -0.29 -12.94
N PHE A 221 4.58 -0.34 -14.23
CA PHE A 221 4.07 0.54 -15.27
C PHE A 221 3.41 -0.36 -16.31
N ASP A 222 2.09 -0.39 -16.29
CA ASP A 222 1.30 -1.30 -17.09
C ASP A 222 0.41 -0.54 -18.07
N PHE A 223 0.14 -1.18 -19.19
CA PHE A 223 -0.71 -0.69 -20.26
C PHE A 223 -1.80 -1.71 -20.47
N PHE A 224 -3.04 -1.37 -20.09
CA PHE A 224 -4.19 -2.19 -20.40
C PHE A 224 -4.71 -1.76 -21.77
N ILE A 225 -4.92 -2.73 -22.64
CA ILE A 225 -5.42 -2.55 -24.00
C ILE A 225 -6.80 -3.20 -24.02
N PRO A 226 -7.86 -2.42 -23.72
CA PRO A 226 -9.22 -2.94 -23.66
C PRO A 226 -9.69 -3.40 -25.03
N PHE A 227 -10.52 -4.44 -25.06
CA PHE A 227 -11.13 -4.91 -26.29
C PHE A 227 -12.52 -5.50 -26.04
N GLY A 228 -13.16 -5.98 -27.11
CA GLY A 228 -14.45 -6.65 -27.03
C GLY A 228 -15.57 -5.67 -26.64
N LYS A 229 -16.30 -6.01 -25.58
CA LYS A 229 -17.48 -5.26 -25.12
C LYS A 229 -17.18 -4.31 -23.96
N SER A 230 -15.91 -4.11 -23.61
CA SER A 230 -15.47 -3.21 -22.55
C SER A 230 -16.07 -1.81 -22.73
N LYS A 231 -16.59 -1.23 -21.64
CA LYS A 231 -17.30 0.05 -21.64
C LYS A 231 -16.89 0.93 -20.47
N LYS A 232 -16.98 2.24 -20.69
CA LYS A 232 -16.85 3.27 -19.65
C LYS A 232 -18.10 3.32 -18.76
N ASP A 233 -18.03 4.08 -17.67
CA ASP A 233 -19.15 4.30 -16.74
C ASP A 233 -20.37 4.98 -17.39
N ASP A 234 -20.17 5.72 -18.48
CA ASP A 234 -21.23 6.28 -19.34
C ASP A 234 -21.77 5.32 -20.40
N ARG A 235 -21.34 4.05 -20.38
CA ARG A 235 -21.70 2.96 -21.31
C ARG A 235 -21.16 3.12 -22.74
N THR A 236 -20.34 4.13 -23.02
CA THR A 236 -19.65 4.21 -24.31
C THR A 236 -18.54 3.15 -24.40
N PRO A 237 -18.15 2.71 -25.61
CA PRO A 237 -17.06 1.77 -25.78
C PRO A 237 -15.76 2.27 -25.15
N LEU A 238 -15.04 1.38 -24.48
CA LEU A 238 -13.71 1.65 -23.95
C LEU A 238 -12.68 1.10 -24.96
N THR A 239 -12.04 2.01 -25.69
CA THR A 239 -11.12 1.66 -26.79
C THR A 239 -9.71 2.23 -26.59
N GLU A 240 -9.55 3.13 -25.62
CA GLU A 240 -8.29 3.76 -25.29
C GLU A 240 -7.39 2.83 -24.47
N THR A 241 -6.08 2.88 -24.74
CA THR A 241 -5.09 2.25 -23.87
C THR A 241 -5.09 2.95 -22.52
N LEU A 242 -5.23 2.17 -21.46
CA LEU A 242 -5.20 2.65 -20.09
C LEU A 242 -3.78 2.54 -19.56
N TYR A 243 -3.25 3.65 -19.06
CA TYR A 243 -1.91 3.73 -18.50
C TYR A 243 -2.00 3.63 -16.98
N VAL A 244 -1.25 2.69 -16.44
CA VAL A 244 -1.45 2.21 -15.08
C VAL A 244 -0.13 2.30 -14.32
N LEU A 245 -0.20 2.83 -13.11
CA LEU A 245 0.90 2.82 -12.14
C LEU A 245 0.49 1.98 -10.94
N GLY A 246 1.36 1.06 -10.55
CA GLY A 246 1.04 0.10 -9.50
C GLY A 246 2.21 -0.28 -8.61
N PHE A 247 1.88 -0.91 -7.49
CA PHE A 247 2.83 -1.48 -6.55
C PHE A 247 2.51 -2.95 -6.30
N GLU A 248 3.52 -3.81 -6.36
CA GLU A 248 3.40 -5.23 -6.06
C GLU A 248 4.39 -5.63 -4.97
N TYR A 249 3.88 -6.35 -3.97
CA TYR A 249 4.68 -7.03 -2.96
C TYR A 249 4.61 -8.53 -3.18
N GLN A 250 5.77 -9.20 -3.18
CA GLN A 250 5.88 -10.65 -3.28
C GLN A 250 6.57 -11.23 -2.05
N LYS A 251 6.03 -12.34 -1.55
CA LYS A 251 6.62 -13.15 -0.49
C LYS A 251 6.87 -14.56 -1.01
N TYR A 252 8.14 -14.95 -1.05
CA TYR A 252 8.53 -16.26 -1.56
C TYR A 252 8.27 -17.32 -0.50
N LEU A 253 7.62 -18.40 -0.92
CA LEU A 253 7.38 -19.59 -0.09
C LEU A 253 8.57 -20.55 -0.20
N ASN A 254 9.18 -20.61 -1.39
CA ASN A 254 10.39 -21.34 -1.71
C ASN A 254 11.11 -20.62 -2.87
N GLU A 255 12.12 -21.24 -3.49
CA GLU A 255 12.91 -20.59 -4.55
C GLU A 255 12.11 -20.30 -5.82
N ASN A 256 11.09 -21.11 -6.13
CA ASN A 256 10.33 -21.02 -7.38
C ASN A 256 8.93 -20.44 -7.18
N THR A 257 8.32 -20.62 -6.02
CA THR A 257 6.93 -20.22 -5.75
C THR A 257 6.88 -19.01 -4.83
N PHE A 258 6.06 -18.03 -5.20
CA PHE A 258 5.80 -16.85 -4.38
C PHE A 258 4.32 -16.50 -4.35
N LEU A 259 3.88 -15.89 -3.26
CA LEU A 259 2.60 -15.21 -3.17
C LEU A 259 2.81 -13.73 -3.48
N PHE A 260 1.82 -13.08 -4.06
CA PHE A 260 1.86 -11.64 -4.29
C PHE A 260 0.55 -10.96 -3.95
N ALA A 261 0.64 -9.66 -3.65
CA ALA A 261 -0.46 -8.73 -3.65
C ALA A 261 -0.03 -7.49 -4.45
N HIS A 262 -0.91 -6.98 -5.31
CA HIS A 262 -0.67 -5.70 -5.99
C HIS A 262 -1.92 -4.84 -6.03
N THR A 263 -1.69 -3.55 -6.20
CA THR A 263 -2.72 -2.55 -6.43
C THR A 263 -2.24 -1.60 -7.49
N ASP A 264 -3.11 -1.35 -8.45
CA ASP A 264 -2.82 -0.53 -9.61
C ASP A 264 -3.88 0.59 -9.75
N ALA A 265 -3.48 1.75 -10.28
CA ALA A 265 -4.34 2.90 -10.54
C ALA A 265 -4.10 3.46 -11.94
N ILE A 266 -5.18 3.85 -12.64
CA ILE A 266 -5.08 4.49 -13.95
C ILE A 266 -4.73 5.98 -13.77
N TYR A 267 -3.76 6.45 -14.56
CA TYR A 267 -3.35 7.85 -14.60
C TYR A 267 -3.48 8.50 -15.98
N LYS A 268 -3.84 7.74 -17.02
CA LYS A 268 -4.12 8.25 -18.37
C LYS A 268 -4.94 7.25 -19.19
N GLY A 269 -5.74 7.75 -20.13
CA GLY A 269 -6.60 6.94 -21.02
C GLY A 269 -8.03 6.77 -20.48
N LEU A 270 -8.22 6.99 -19.18
CA LEU A 270 -9.53 7.07 -18.53
C LEU A 270 -9.50 8.24 -17.54
N ARG A 271 -10.68 8.84 -17.30
CA ARG A 271 -10.85 9.77 -16.18
C ARG A 271 -10.42 9.08 -14.88
N ALA A 272 -9.80 9.84 -13.97
CA ALA A 272 -9.35 9.29 -12.70
C ALA A 272 -10.50 8.68 -11.86
N GLY A 273 -10.16 7.60 -11.14
CA GLY A 273 -11.09 6.86 -10.27
C GLY A 273 -11.20 5.37 -10.55
N PHE A 274 -10.36 4.81 -11.42
CA PHE A 274 -10.19 3.37 -11.54
C PHE A 274 -9.11 2.88 -10.57
N MET A 275 -9.35 1.73 -9.95
CA MET A 275 -8.39 1.04 -9.11
C MET A 275 -8.56 -0.47 -9.25
N ASP A 276 -7.47 -1.21 -8.99
CA ASP A 276 -7.55 -2.62 -8.71
C ASP A 276 -6.76 -3.07 -7.47
N LEU A 277 -7.11 -4.26 -6.99
CA LEU A 277 -6.44 -4.99 -5.93
C LEU A 277 -6.45 -6.48 -6.27
N PHE A 278 -5.28 -7.07 -6.41
CA PHE A 278 -5.12 -8.49 -6.70
C PHE A 278 -4.28 -9.18 -5.66
N ILE A 279 -4.65 -10.43 -5.37
CA ILE A 279 -3.82 -11.39 -4.66
C ILE A 279 -3.62 -12.61 -5.54
N GLY A 280 -2.49 -13.29 -5.39
CA GLY A 280 -2.23 -14.46 -6.22
C GLY A 280 -0.96 -15.20 -5.89
N ALA A 281 -0.64 -16.14 -6.76
CA ALA A 281 0.59 -16.91 -6.70
C ALA A 281 1.32 -16.82 -8.02
N GLY A 282 2.65 -16.82 -7.94
CA GLY A 282 3.53 -16.91 -9.08
C GLY A 282 4.53 -18.04 -8.96
N TYR A 283 5.04 -18.46 -10.10
CA TYR A 283 5.98 -19.55 -10.24
C TYR A 283 7.10 -19.17 -11.20
N HIS A 284 8.33 -19.50 -10.86
CA HIS A 284 9.48 -19.38 -11.75
C HIS A 284 9.80 -20.73 -12.41
N PRO A 285 9.35 -20.96 -13.67
CA PRO A 285 9.71 -22.17 -14.41
C PRO A 285 11.20 -22.22 -14.76
N TYR A 286 11.87 -21.07 -14.86
CA TYR A 286 13.28 -20.99 -15.16
C TYR A 286 13.94 -19.85 -14.36
N GLN A 287 15.09 -20.14 -13.75
CA GLN A 287 15.89 -19.16 -13.03
C GLN A 287 17.37 -19.36 -13.32
N SER A 288 18.06 -18.25 -13.61
CA SER A 288 19.50 -18.22 -13.86
C SER A 288 20.14 -17.06 -13.11
N LYS A 289 21.45 -16.87 -13.29
CA LYS A 289 22.18 -15.74 -12.72
C LYS A 289 21.68 -14.38 -13.23
N TYR A 290 21.22 -14.31 -14.48
CA TYR A 290 20.87 -13.04 -15.15
C TYR A 290 19.38 -12.92 -15.45
N ILE A 291 18.69 -14.04 -15.71
CA ILE A 291 17.32 -14.05 -16.19
C ILE A 291 16.47 -14.98 -15.33
N ASN A 292 15.28 -14.52 -14.96
CA ASN A 292 14.21 -15.39 -14.43
C ASN A 292 12.98 -15.28 -15.33
N LEU A 293 12.37 -16.40 -15.69
CA LEU A 293 11.03 -16.41 -16.26
C LEU A 293 10.02 -16.60 -15.13
N PHE A 294 8.84 -16.02 -15.24
CA PHE A 294 7.76 -16.22 -14.27
C PHE A 294 6.41 -16.31 -14.93
N THR A 295 5.52 -17.06 -14.29
CA THR A 295 4.08 -17.03 -14.52
C THR A 295 3.38 -16.58 -13.25
N LYS A 296 2.25 -15.90 -13.37
CA LYS A 296 1.40 -15.47 -12.25
C LYS A 296 -0.05 -15.76 -12.56
N LEU A 297 -0.81 -16.10 -11.53
CA LEU A 297 -2.26 -16.11 -11.56
C LEU A 297 -2.77 -15.27 -10.40
N GLY A 298 -3.44 -14.16 -10.73
CA GLY A 298 -4.11 -13.29 -9.77
C GLY A 298 -5.61 -13.45 -9.82
N VAL A 299 -6.25 -13.31 -8.66
CA VAL A 299 -7.69 -13.08 -8.52
C VAL A 299 -7.85 -11.86 -7.62
N GLY A 300 -8.78 -10.99 -7.98
CA GLY A 300 -8.87 -9.68 -7.33
C GLY A 300 -10.15 -8.96 -7.59
N ALA A 301 -10.14 -7.68 -7.25
CA ALA A 301 -11.21 -6.74 -7.52
C ALA A 301 -10.69 -5.60 -8.40
N ALA A 302 -11.51 -5.11 -9.32
CA ALA A 302 -11.23 -3.90 -10.09
C ALA A 302 -12.50 -3.12 -10.41
N GLY A 303 -12.32 -1.88 -10.84
CA GLY A 303 -13.38 -1.08 -11.44
C GLY A 303 -13.24 0.40 -11.10
N GLY A 304 -14.35 1.12 -11.27
CA GLY A 304 -14.40 2.57 -11.17
C GLY A 304 -14.14 3.22 -12.53
N ARG A 305 -15.03 4.12 -12.96
CA ARG A 305 -15.03 4.70 -14.33
C ARG A 305 -15.21 3.69 -15.48
N ILE A 306 -15.49 2.44 -15.13
CA ILE A 306 -15.95 1.37 -16.01
C ILE A 306 -17.47 1.21 -15.83
N ALA A 307 -18.14 0.60 -16.80
CA ALA A 307 -19.57 0.31 -16.73
C ALA A 307 -19.94 -0.41 -15.40
N PRO A 308 -21.12 -0.13 -14.81
CA PRO A 308 -21.55 -0.79 -13.58
C PRO A 308 -21.68 -2.32 -13.76
N GLU A 309 -20.72 -3.05 -13.21
CA GLU A 309 -20.65 -4.51 -13.28
C GLU A 309 -19.97 -5.11 -12.04
N GLY A 310 -19.81 -6.43 -12.01
CA GLY A 310 -19.11 -7.09 -10.92
C GLY A 310 -17.64 -6.66 -10.86
N GLY A 311 -17.05 -6.67 -9.68
CA GLY A 311 -15.64 -6.30 -9.50
C GLY A 311 -14.67 -7.48 -9.59
N LEU A 312 -15.13 -8.73 -9.54
CA LEU A 312 -14.28 -9.90 -9.47
C LEU A 312 -13.51 -10.11 -10.77
N MET A 313 -12.19 -10.06 -10.67
CA MET A 313 -11.27 -10.17 -11.79
C MET A 313 -10.38 -11.40 -11.71
N ILE A 314 -9.93 -11.85 -12.88
CA ILE A 314 -8.83 -12.80 -13.04
C ILE A 314 -7.71 -12.18 -13.88
N TYR A 315 -6.46 -12.47 -13.50
CA TYR A 315 -5.27 -11.94 -14.16
C TYR A 315 -4.16 -13.00 -14.28
N PRO A 316 -4.23 -13.93 -15.25
CA PRO A 316 -3.07 -14.70 -15.67
C PRO A 316 -2.06 -13.81 -16.39
N SER A 317 -0.78 -13.94 -16.04
CA SER A 317 0.33 -13.25 -16.71
C SER A 317 1.59 -14.09 -16.77
N ILE A 318 2.45 -13.75 -17.73
CA ILE A 318 3.78 -14.32 -17.92
C ILE A 318 4.77 -13.17 -18.11
N GLY A 319 6.00 -13.36 -17.66
CA GLY A 319 7.03 -12.36 -17.82
C GLY A 319 8.44 -12.87 -17.59
N MET A 320 9.37 -11.92 -17.66
CA MET A 320 10.79 -12.13 -17.52
C MET A 320 11.40 -11.03 -16.66
N ASP A 321 12.30 -11.42 -15.76
CA ASP A 321 13.13 -10.52 -14.98
C ASP A 321 14.57 -10.56 -15.50
N LEU A 322 15.13 -9.39 -15.79
CA LEU A 322 16.55 -9.18 -16.02
C LEU A 322 17.20 -8.67 -14.72
N LYS A 323 18.02 -9.52 -14.09
CA LYS A 323 18.73 -9.19 -12.85
C LYS A 323 19.89 -8.24 -13.16
N LEU A 324 19.76 -7.01 -12.68
CA LEU A 324 20.81 -5.99 -12.78
C LEU A 324 21.85 -6.14 -11.65
N SER A 325 21.40 -6.58 -10.48
CA SER A 325 22.25 -6.88 -9.32
C SER A 325 21.58 -7.94 -8.42
N ASN A 326 22.20 -8.24 -7.26
CA ASN A 326 21.61 -9.14 -6.26
C ASN A 326 20.28 -8.63 -5.69
N ASN A 327 20.06 -7.31 -5.69
CA ASN A 327 18.89 -6.68 -5.10
C ASN A 327 17.99 -5.97 -6.11
N PHE A 328 18.39 -5.84 -7.37
CA PHE A 328 17.61 -5.12 -8.39
C PHE A 328 17.41 -5.94 -9.65
N ALA A 329 16.18 -5.93 -10.17
CA ALA A 329 15.85 -6.49 -11.46
C ALA A 329 14.88 -5.58 -12.23
N LEU A 330 15.00 -5.56 -13.56
CA LEU A 330 13.97 -5.03 -14.44
C LEU A 330 13.04 -6.17 -14.82
N SER A 331 11.74 -5.92 -14.75
CA SER A 331 10.70 -6.89 -15.07
C SER A 331 9.96 -6.45 -16.31
N GLY A 332 9.72 -7.36 -17.25
CA GLY A 332 8.82 -7.18 -18.38
C GLY A 332 7.76 -8.27 -18.37
N HIS A 333 6.50 -7.94 -18.61
CA HIS A 333 5.42 -8.91 -18.55
C HIS A 333 4.26 -8.57 -19.47
N GLY A 334 3.46 -9.60 -19.76
CA GLY A 334 2.18 -9.47 -20.43
C GLY A 334 1.17 -10.45 -19.87
N GLY A 335 -0.10 -10.13 -20.02
CA GLY A 335 -1.17 -10.93 -19.44
C GLY A 335 -2.52 -10.65 -20.04
N TYR A 336 -3.52 -11.28 -19.43
CA TYR A 336 -4.91 -11.16 -19.82
C TYR A 336 -5.73 -10.82 -18.59
N TYR A 337 -6.48 -9.73 -18.68
CA TYR A 337 -7.16 -9.10 -17.55
C TYR A 337 -8.66 -9.09 -17.82
N ARG A 338 -9.45 -9.73 -16.95
CA ARG A 338 -10.87 -9.92 -17.24
C ARG A 338 -11.76 -9.95 -16.00
N ALA A 339 -12.91 -9.31 -16.13
CA ALA A 339 -14.04 -9.46 -15.21
C ALA A 339 -14.69 -10.84 -15.39
N LEU A 340 -14.83 -11.58 -14.30
CA LEU A 340 -15.57 -12.85 -14.30
C LEU A 340 -17.08 -12.65 -14.39
N ALA A 341 -17.55 -11.47 -13.99
CA ALA A 341 -18.95 -11.05 -14.04
C ALA A 341 -19.07 -9.62 -14.59
N GLY A 342 -18.73 -9.44 -15.87
CA GLY A 342 -18.70 -8.14 -16.54
C GLY A 342 -18.23 -8.24 -18.00
N ASP A 343 -18.23 -7.10 -18.67
CA ASP A 343 -17.73 -6.90 -20.04
C ASP A 343 -16.26 -6.42 -20.07
N LEU A 344 -15.68 -5.96 -18.95
CA LEU A 344 -14.29 -5.49 -18.90
C LEU A 344 -13.29 -6.61 -19.21
N GLU A 345 -12.53 -6.40 -20.28
CA GLU A 345 -11.52 -7.33 -20.77
C GLU A 345 -10.40 -6.56 -21.47
N ALA A 346 -9.15 -6.89 -21.14
CA ALA A 346 -7.97 -6.24 -21.70
C ALA A 346 -6.79 -7.20 -21.82
N TYR A 347 -5.94 -6.97 -22.82
CA TYR A 347 -4.57 -7.47 -22.79
C TYR A 347 -3.71 -6.50 -21.97
N THR A 348 -2.76 -7.02 -21.22
CA THR A 348 -1.81 -6.21 -20.47
C THR A 348 -0.41 -6.38 -21.05
N LEU A 349 0.32 -5.28 -21.12
CA LEU A 349 1.76 -5.26 -21.32
C LEU A 349 2.34 -4.29 -20.31
N GLY A 350 3.49 -4.61 -19.74
CA GLY A 350 4.03 -3.78 -18.69
C GLY A 350 5.47 -4.07 -18.37
N PHE A 351 6.08 -3.12 -17.67
CA PHE A 351 7.41 -3.27 -17.12
C PHE A 351 7.46 -2.76 -15.68
N GLY A 352 8.52 -3.10 -14.96
CA GLY A 352 8.68 -2.64 -13.60
C GLY A 352 10.08 -2.79 -13.07
N VAL A 353 10.31 -2.16 -11.92
CA VAL A 353 11.59 -2.24 -11.21
C VAL A 353 11.36 -3.00 -9.91
N LYS A 354 12.05 -4.13 -9.76
CA LYS A 354 11.98 -5.00 -8.59
C LYS A 354 13.16 -4.72 -7.66
N TYR A 355 12.87 -4.52 -6.38
CA TYR A 355 13.84 -4.61 -5.30
C TYR A 355 13.68 -5.94 -4.56
N ILE A 356 14.76 -6.71 -4.46
CA ILE A 356 14.79 -8.06 -3.89
C ILE A 356 15.54 -8.01 -2.55
N GLY A 357 14.85 -8.39 -1.47
CA GLY A 357 15.39 -8.46 -0.12
C GLY A 357 15.38 -9.89 0.42
N LEU A 358 16.43 -10.25 1.17
CA LEU A 358 16.50 -11.48 1.97
C LEU A 358 16.50 -11.07 3.43
N ASN A 359 15.37 -11.26 4.12
CA ASN A 359 15.15 -10.66 5.43
C ASN A 359 14.84 -11.67 6.52
N GLY A 360 15.00 -11.25 7.78
CA GLY A 360 14.47 -11.95 8.95
C GLY A 360 15.23 -13.21 9.37
N GLY A 361 16.49 -13.36 8.98
CA GLY A 361 17.32 -14.49 9.40
C GLY A 361 18.75 -14.43 8.84
N THR A 362 19.55 -15.43 9.19
CA THR A 362 20.94 -15.59 8.72
C THR A 362 21.16 -16.82 7.85
N LYS A 363 20.26 -17.81 7.88
CA LYS A 363 20.38 -19.00 7.02
C LYS A 363 19.88 -18.66 5.62
N THR A 364 20.78 -18.73 4.65
CA THR A 364 20.49 -18.59 3.21
C THR A 364 20.58 -19.95 2.52
N SER A 365 19.88 -20.14 1.40
CA SER A 365 19.96 -21.39 0.62
C SER A 365 21.38 -21.70 0.10
N SER A 366 22.21 -20.68 -0.12
CA SER A 366 23.65 -20.89 -0.36
C SER A 366 24.40 -20.69 0.96
N ASN A 367 25.13 -21.72 1.42
CA ASN A 367 25.99 -21.69 2.60
C ASN A 367 27.24 -20.82 2.34
N ASN A 368 27.06 -19.50 2.23
CA ASN A 368 28.18 -18.58 2.15
C ASN A 368 28.56 -18.17 3.58
N GLU A 369 29.65 -18.76 4.09
CA GLU A 369 30.21 -18.46 5.42
C GLU A 369 30.68 -17.00 5.58
N THR A 370 30.76 -16.24 4.50
CA THR A 370 31.19 -14.84 4.43
C THR A 370 30.06 -13.81 4.34
N ALA A 371 28.80 -14.20 4.54
CA ALA A 371 27.67 -13.28 4.41
C ALA A 371 27.74 -12.14 5.46
N THR A 372 27.70 -10.89 4.98
CA THR A 372 27.54 -9.71 5.83
C THR A 372 26.05 -9.43 6.05
N PHE A 373 25.71 -8.90 7.22
CA PHE A 373 24.33 -8.59 7.57
C PHE A 373 24.17 -7.10 7.80
N LYS A 374 23.03 -6.56 7.41
CA LYS A 374 22.70 -5.16 7.62
C LYS A 374 21.27 -5.01 8.08
N THR A 375 21.05 -4.20 9.11
CA THR A 375 19.71 -3.80 9.51
C THR A 375 19.22 -2.65 8.62
N LYS A 376 17.96 -2.70 8.22
CA LYS A 376 17.30 -1.69 7.39
C LYS A 376 16.11 -1.13 8.14
N GLY A 377 16.03 0.20 8.23
CA GLY A 377 14.91 0.86 8.89
C GLY A 377 13.66 0.81 8.01
N ILE A 378 12.52 0.52 8.65
CA ILE A 378 11.20 0.51 8.04
C ILE A 378 10.26 1.28 8.97
N THR A 379 9.42 2.13 8.40
CA THR A 379 8.36 2.81 9.13
C THR A 379 7.02 2.50 8.47
N LEU A 380 6.05 2.07 9.28
CA LEU A 380 4.65 1.99 8.90
C LEU A 380 3.92 3.14 9.57
N SER A 381 3.26 3.99 8.80
CA SER A 381 2.50 5.13 9.33
C SER A 381 1.02 4.96 9.09
N MET A 382 0.23 5.44 10.03
CA MET A 382 -1.19 5.67 9.86
C MET A 382 -1.47 7.14 10.16
N GLU A 383 -2.14 7.82 9.23
CA GLU A 383 -2.42 9.26 9.34
C GLU A 383 -3.90 9.56 9.11
N ASN A 384 -4.43 10.51 9.88
CA ASN A 384 -5.53 11.33 9.42
C ASN A 384 -4.97 12.48 8.60
N GLN A 385 -5.51 12.70 7.40
CA GLN A 385 -5.10 13.81 6.53
C GLN A 385 -6.30 14.69 6.21
N SER A 386 -6.20 15.97 6.58
CA SER A 386 -7.20 17.01 6.31
C SER A 386 -6.77 17.80 5.09
N TYR A 387 -7.55 17.79 4.01
CA TYR A 387 -7.28 18.55 2.79
C TYR A 387 -8.29 19.67 2.67
N PHE A 388 -7.81 20.88 2.40
CA PHE A 388 -8.65 22.07 2.35
C PHE A 388 -8.89 22.54 0.93
N ASN A 389 -10.12 22.97 0.62
CA ASN A 389 -10.52 23.55 -0.67
C ASN A 389 -10.16 22.65 -1.87
N VAL A 390 -10.45 21.36 -1.79
CA VAL A 390 -10.23 20.40 -2.89
C VAL A 390 -11.26 20.66 -3.99
N ALA A 391 -10.79 20.97 -5.20
CA ALA A 391 -11.63 21.28 -6.35
C ALA A 391 -12.46 20.07 -6.81
N LYS A 392 -13.71 20.32 -7.21
CA LYS A 392 -14.62 19.31 -7.76
C LYS A 392 -14.97 19.60 -9.22
N LYS A 393 -15.00 18.54 -10.02
CA LYS A 393 -15.48 18.49 -11.39
C LYS A 393 -16.93 17.99 -11.39
N ASP A 394 -17.82 18.75 -12.02
CA ASP A 394 -19.27 18.46 -12.12
C ASP A 394 -19.96 18.29 -10.74
N PRO A 395 -19.92 19.31 -9.86
CA PRO A 395 -20.41 19.13 -8.51
C PRO A 395 -21.94 19.04 -8.46
N PRO A 396 -22.50 18.10 -7.68
CA PRO A 396 -23.91 18.16 -7.33
C PRO A 396 -24.13 19.46 -6.53
N ASN A 397 -25.22 20.16 -6.79
CA ASN A 397 -25.61 21.38 -6.08
C ASN A 397 -24.62 22.56 -6.19
N LYS A 398 -23.79 22.63 -7.24
CA LYS A 398 -22.84 23.74 -7.49
C LYS A 398 -21.76 23.92 -6.38
N ILE A 399 -21.41 22.86 -5.65
CA ILE A 399 -20.33 22.87 -4.66
C ILE A 399 -18.98 22.60 -5.33
N TYR A 400 -18.30 23.65 -5.79
CA TYR A 400 -17.06 23.53 -6.58
C TYR A 400 -15.80 23.18 -5.79
N SER A 401 -15.85 23.24 -4.46
CA SER A 401 -14.76 22.81 -3.59
C SER A 401 -15.26 22.24 -2.28
N VAL A 402 -14.52 21.29 -1.71
CA VAL A 402 -14.83 20.64 -0.44
C VAL A 402 -13.56 20.45 0.37
N ASP A 403 -13.70 20.41 1.69
CA ASP A 403 -12.65 19.89 2.55
C ASP A 403 -12.81 18.37 2.64
N LEU A 404 -11.70 17.64 2.55
CA LEU A 404 -11.68 16.19 2.67
C LEU A 404 -11.00 15.75 3.95
N GLN A 405 -11.52 14.71 4.57
CA GLN A 405 -10.82 13.96 5.61
C GLN A 405 -10.50 12.57 5.09
N LEU A 406 -9.24 12.18 5.22
CA LEU A 406 -8.73 10.90 4.73
C LEU A 406 -8.08 10.10 5.84
N LEU A 407 -8.20 8.77 5.74
CA LEU A 407 -7.30 7.85 6.39
C LEU A 407 -6.24 7.41 5.39
N ALA A 408 -4.98 7.50 5.80
CA ALA A 408 -3.84 7.10 4.98
C ALA A 408 -2.96 6.08 5.68
N LEU A 409 -2.43 5.14 4.92
CA LEU A 409 -1.36 4.24 5.31
C LEU A 409 -0.12 4.56 4.51
N GLN A 410 1.02 4.68 5.19
CA GLN A 410 2.33 4.88 4.57
C GLN A 410 3.28 3.75 4.90
N PHE A 411 4.17 3.45 3.96
CA PHE A 411 5.29 2.54 4.09
C PHE A 411 6.56 3.29 3.70
N ASN A 412 7.50 3.42 4.63
CA ASN A 412 8.80 4.02 4.39
C ASN A 412 9.91 2.98 4.52
N TYR A 413 10.84 2.97 3.56
CA TYR A 413 11.99 2.08 3.54
C TYR A 413 13.28 2.88 3.49
N ASP A 414 14.10 2.77 4.53
CA ASP A 414 15.31 3.56 4.65
C ASP A 414 16.42 3.07 3.71
N LEU A 415 16.86 3.98 2.83
CA LEU A 415 18.04 3.77 1.98
C LEU A 415 19.31 4.06 2.79
N THR A 416 19.29 5.20 3.48
CA THR A 416 20.31 5.68 4.43
C THR A 416 19.63 6.16 5.71
N LYS A 417 20.42 6.57 6.71
CA LYS A 417 19.87 7.14 7.95
C LYS A 417 18.96 8.36 7.72
N ASN A 418 19.16 9.09 6.62
CA ASN A 418 18.50 10.37 6.36
C ASN A 418 17.65 10.37 5.08
N ILE A 419 17.65 9.30 4.29
CA ILE A 419 16.92 9.21 3.02
C ILE A 419 16.15 7.89 2.99
N TYR A 420 14.87 7.96 2.62
CA TYR A 420 13.99 6.80 2.49
C TYR A 420 13.12 6.88 1.24
N LEU A 421 12.67 5.71 0.78
CA LEU A 421 11.56 5.59 -0.16
C LEU A 421 10.25 5.64 0.62
N ILE A 422 9.23 6.28 0.06
CA ILE A 422 7.88 6.36 0.62
C ILE A 422 6.87 5.82 -0.39
N GLY A 423 5.90 5.04 0.12
CA GLY A 423 4.68 4.67 -0.57
C GLY A 423 3.48 4.93 0.33
N GLU A 424 2.39 5.45 -0.21
CA GLU A 424 1.19 5.81 0.55
C GLU A 424 -0.09 5.46 -0.21
N ALA A 425 -1.11 5.00 0.52
CA ALA A 425 -2.48 4.94 0.04
C ALA A 425 -3.39 5.73 0.99
N GLY A 426 -4.29 6.56 0.45
CA GLY A 426 -5.23 7.36 1.25
C GLY A 426 -6.65 7.32 0.67
N PHE A 427 -7.65 7.28 1.54
CA PHE A 427 -9.06 7.18 1.17
C PHE A 427 -9.92 8.16 1.96
N ALA A 428 -10.83 8.85 1.28
CA ALA A 428 -11.73 9.83 1.90
C ALA A 428 -12.83 9.17 2.70
N TYR A 429 -13.02 9.65 3.93
CA TYR A 429 -14.16 9.30 4.78
C TYR A 429 -15.09 10.49 5.03
N GLU A 430 -14.65 11.72 4.77
CA GLU A 430 -15.46 12.94 4.88
C GLU A 430 -15.25 13.87 3.68
N GLY A 431 -16.26 14.69 3.35
CA GLY A 431 -16.14 15.74 2.32
C GLY A 431 -16.90 15.47 1.03
N GLN A 432 -18.02 14.74 1.10
CA GLN A 432 -18.92 14.39 -0.01
C GLN A 432 -18.20 13.77 -1.20
N SER A 433 -17.13 13.04 -0.92
CA SER A 433 -16.22 12.51 -1.93
C SER A 433 -15.81 11.08 -1.60
N GLY A 434 -16.77 10.26 -1.16
CA GLY A 434 -16.52 8.92 -0.62
C GLY A 434 -15.96 7.88 -1.57
N GLY A 435 -15.74 8.19 -2.84
CA GLY A 435 -14.96 7.36 -3.77
C GLY A 435 -13.60 7.95 -4.08
N TYR A 436 -13.15 9.00 -3.38
CA TYR A 436 -11.83 9.59 -3.57
C TYR A 436 -10.77 8.72 -2.89
N ALA A 437 -9.75 8.38 -3.67
CA ALA A 437 -8.55 7.72 -3.18
C ALA A 437 -7.31 8.26 -3.89
N HIS A 438 -6.15 8.09 -3.26
CA HIS A 438 -4.86 8.34 -3.86
C HIS A 438 -3.85 7.24 -3.54
N GLY A 439 -2.95 7.01 -4.48
CA GLY A 439 -1.73 6.23 -4.32
C GLY A 439 -0.53 7.12 -4.64
N LEU A 440 0.40 7.27 -3.71
CA LEU A 440 1.56 8.13 -3.83
C LEU A 440 2.85 7.33 -3.61
N VAL A 441 3.89 7.69 -4.35
CA VAL A 441 5.25 7.17 -4.16
C VAL A 441 6.25 8.31 -4.24
N GLY A 442 7.42 8.14 -3.62
CA GLY A 442 8.43 9.19 -3.68
C GLY A 442 9.66 8.94 -2.82
N LEU A 443 10.34 10.06 -2.51
CA LEU A 443 11.51 10.11 -1.66
C LEU A 443 11.23 11.00 -0.47
N GLY A 444 11.69 10.57 0.70
CA GLY A 444 11.67 11.35 1.91
C GLY A 444 13.07 11.58 2.48
N PHE A 445 13.22 12.73 3.12
CA PHE A 445 14.44 13.19 3.74
C PHE A 445 14.15 13.51 5.19
N LYS A 446 14.99 13.03 6.12
CA LYS A 446 14.84 13.33 7.55
C LYS A 446 16.14 13.74 8.19
N THR A 447 16.04 14.65 9.15
CA THR A 447 17.18 15.07 9.96
C THR A 447 17.60 13.95 10.91
N ASN A 448 18.81 14.06 11.46
CA ASN A 448 19.10 13.36 12.71
C ASN A 448 18.15 13.84 13.81
N THR A 449 18.02 13.05 14.86
CA THR A 449 17.20 13.44 16.00
C THR A 449 17.84 14.59 16.77
N PHE A 450 17.02 15.51 17.26
CA PHE A 450 17.38 16.66 18.09
C PHE A 450 16.43 16.75 19.30
N PHE A 451 16.67 17.69 20.22
CA PHE A 451 15.99 17.77 21.53
C PHE A 451 15.97 16.43 22.27
N ASN A 452 17.12 16.01 22.81
CA ASN A 452 17.27 14.76 23.57
C ASN A 452 16.82 13.49 22.81
N ASN A 453 17.12 13.43 21.51
CA ASN A 453 16.73 12.35 20.61
C ASN A 453 15.22 12.11 20.45
N LYS A 454 14.40 13.10 20.83
CA LYS A 454 12.93 12.99 20.79
C LYS A 454 12.32 13.51 19.50
N LEU A 455 12.94 14.48 18.82
CA LEU A 455 12.36 15.08 17.62
C LEU A 455 13.22 14.81 16.40
N ASN A 456 12.60 14.61 15.24
CA ASN A 456 13.26 14.78 13.94
C ASN A 456 12.31 15.52 12.99
N ALA A 457 12.89 16.26 12.04
CA ALA A 457 12.16 16.94 11.00
C ALA A 457 12.29 16.15 9.69
N PHE A 458 11.26 16.21 8.85
CA PHE A 458 11.26 15.53 7.57
C PHE A 458 10.65 16.36 6.44
N LEU A 459 11.01 15.98 5.21
CA LEU A 459 10.48 16.48 3.95
C LEU A 459 10.23 15.29 3.02
N ASP A 460 9.00 15.12 2.59
CA ASP A 460 8.58 14.13 1.60
C ASP A 460 8.25 14.80 0.27
N LEU A 461 8.79 14.24 -0.81
CA LEU A 461 8.49 14.63 -2.18
C LEU A 461 7.82 13.45 -2.87
N THR A 462 6.49 13.51 -2.98
CA THR A 462 5.69 12.41 -3.51
C THR A 462 4.92 12.81 -4.75
N ALA A 463 4.66 11.83 -5.62
CA ALA A 463 3.78 11.93 -6.77
C ALA A 463 3.07 10.61 -7.01
N GLY A 464 1.97 10.63 -7.75
CA GLY A 464 1.23 9.41 -8.05
C GLY A 464 -0.12 9.71 -8.69
N ALA A 465 -1.09 8.83 -8.42
CA ALA A 465 -2.41 8.91 -9.01
C ALA A 465 -3.47 9.11 -7.92
N ALA A 466 -4.46 9.94 -8.19
CA ALA A 466 -5.62 10.18 -7.34
C ALA A 466 -6.85 10.51 -8.14
N GLY A 467 -8.01 10.14 -7.63
CA GLY A 467 -9.26 10.46 -8.29
C GLY A 467 -10.45 9.80 -7.62
N GLY A 468 -11.59 9.89 -8.31
CA GLY A 468 -12.87 9.40 -7.83
C GLY A 468 -13.75 10.47 -7.20
N ALA A 469 -15.04 10.13 -7.07
CA ALA A 469 -16.11 10.94 -6.46
C ALA A 469 -16.28 12.41 -6.92
N GLY A 470 -15.77 12.73 -8.11
CA GLY A 470 -15.88 14.05 -8.72
C GLY A 470 -14.79 15.02 -8.27
N VAL A 471 -13.70 14.58 -7.64
CA VAL A 471 -12.52 15.41 -7.43
C VAL A 471 -11.87 15.72 -8.78
N ASP A 472 -11.42 16.96 -8.97
CA ASP A 472 -10.90 17.46 -10.25
C ASP A 472 -9.40 17.25 -10.42
N THR A 473 -8.97 15.99 -10.45
CA THR A 473 -7.59 15.58 -10.80
C THR A 473 -7.41 15.27 -12.28
N ASP A 474 -8.45 15.47 -13.08
CA ASP A 474 -8.54 15.12 -14.50
C ASP A 474 -8.11 13.68 -14.83
N GLU A 475 -6.95 13.49 -15.48
CA GLU A 475 -6.36 12.17 -15.76
C GLU A 475 -5.83 11.45 -14.52
N GLY A 476 -5.63 12.18 -13.41
CA GLY A 476 -5.38 11.60 -12.08
C GLY A 476 -4.00 11.84 -11.51
N ILE A 477 -3.06 12.39 -12.28
CA ILE A 477 -1.71 12.65 -11.76
C ILE A 477 -1.75 13.74 -10.68
N ILE A 478 -1.08 13.47 -9.57
CA ILE A 478 -0.90 14.40 -8.44
C ILE A 478 0.54 14.43 -7.94
N ILE A 479 0.91 15.55 -7.34
CA ILE A 479 2.20 15.79 -6.66
C ILE A 479 1.90 16.35 -5.28
N ARG A 480 2.61 15.87 -4.26
CA ARG A 480 2.43 16.32 -2.88
C ARG A 480 3.76 16.43 -2.12
N PRO A 481 4.41 17.61 -2.12
CA PRO A 481 5.43 17.93 -1.13
C PRO A 481 4.80 18.06 0.27
N THR A 482 5.43 17.45 1.28
CA THR A 482 4.99 17.46 2.67
C THR A 482 6.17 17.66 3.60
N ALA A 483 6.05 18.49 4.63
CA ALA A 483 7.09 18.69 5.63
C ALA A 483 6.51 18.63 7.03
N GLY A 484 7.26 18.09 7.99
CA GLY A 484 6.73 17.88 9.33
C GLY A 484 7.76 17.51 10.38
N LEU A 485 7.24 17.11 11.53
CA LEU A 485 7.99 16.69 12.70
C LEU A 485 7.49 15.34 13.19
N ASN A 486 8.44 14.49 13.58
CA ASN A 486 8.17 13.25 14.31
C ASN A 486 8.61 13.40 15.76
N TYR A 487 7.74 13.03 16.70
CA TYR A 487 8.04 12.93 18.12
C TYR A 487 8.15 11.46 18.57
N ASN A 488 9.37 11.03 18.91
CA ASN A 488 9.70 9.68 19.32
C ASN A 488 9.28 9.42 20.78
N ILE A 489 8.20 8.66 20.96
CA ILE A 489 7.75 8.22 22.28
C ILE A 489 8.68 7.10 22.77
N THR A 490 8.92 6.10 21.92
CA THR A 490 9.83 4.97 22.16
C THR A 490 10.75 4.74 20.96
N ASN A 491 11.67 3.77 21.04
CA ASN A 491 12.53 3.38 19.93
C ASN A 491 11.75 2.76 18.75
N ASN A 492 10.47 2.43 18.92
CA ASN A 492 9.65 1.83 17.86
C ASN A 492 8.39 2.63 17.54
N PHE A 493 8.08 3.69 18.29
CA PHE A 493 6.82 4.40 18.15
C PHE A 493 7.02 5.91 18.19
N SER A 494 6.48 6.61 17.20
CA SER A 494 6.47 8.07 17.15
C SER A 494 5.11 8.61 16.71
N ILE A 495 4.82 9.84 17.10
CA ILE A 495 3.71 10.64 16.58
C ILE A 495 4.25 11.54 15.47
N THR A 496 3.51 11.70 14.39
CA THR A 496 3.83 12.62 13.30
C THR A 496 2.81 13.74 13.21
N ALA A 497 3.28 14.94 12.91
CA ALA A 497 2.46 16.06 12.50
C ALA A 497 3.14 16.77 11.32
N SER A 498 2.41 17.00 10.24
CA SER A 498 2.95 17.59 9.03
C SER A 498 1.96 18.46 8.28
N GLY A 499 2.49 19.31 7.41
CA GLY A 499 1.73 20.13 6.48
C GLY A 499 2.28 19.95 5.06
N GLY A 500 1.38 19.98 4.08
CA GLY A 500 1.74 19.75 2.68
C GLY A 500 0.87 20.53 1.71
N LYS A 501 1.15 20.32 0.43
CA LYS A 501 0.35 20.89 -0.66
C LYS A 501 0.11 19.85 -1.74
N LEU A 502 -1.15 19.52 -1.98
CA LEU A 502 -1.57 18.65 -3.07
C LEU A 502 -1.82 19.50 -4.32
N TYR A 503 -1.19 19.09 -5.42
CA TYR A 503 -1.34 19.71 -6.73
C TYR A 503 -1.63 18.66 -7.79
N SER A 504 -2.63 18.90 -8.64
CA SER A 504 -2.84 18.14 -9.87
C SER A 504 -2.34 18.94 -11.07
N PRO A 505 -1.36 18.44 -11.85
CA PRO A 505 -0.86 19.16 -13.02
C PRO A 505 -1.86 19.31 -14.16
N PHE A 506 -2.82 18.39 -14.27
CA PHE A 506 -3.81 18.34 -15.36
C PHE A 506 -5.22 18.70 -14.90
N GLY A 507 -5.47 18.68 -13.59
CA GLY A 507 -6.73 19.10 -12.98
C GLY A 507 -6.65 20.46 -12.28
N ASN A 508 -7.73 20.84 -11.59
CA ASN A 508 -7.84 22.10 -10.86
C ASN A 508 -7.54 21.97 -9.35
N VAL A 509 -7.19 20.78 -8.87
CA VAL A 509 -6.85 20.57 -7.46
C VAL A 509 -5.57 21.30 -7.08
N LYS A 510 -5.71 22.24 -6.14
CA LYS A 510 -4.62 22.96 -5.46
C LYS A 510 -4.97 23.12 -3.99
N SER A 511 -4.73 22.06 -3.21
CA SER A 511 -5.17 21.94 -1.83
C SER A 511 -3.99 22.01 -0.87
N THR A 512 -4.20 22.62 0.29
CA THR A 512 -3.25 22.51 1.43
C THR A 512 -3.72 21.35 2.29
N ASN A 513 -2.81 20.58 2.84
CA ASN A 513 -3.15 19.49 3.76
C ASN A 513 -2.41 19.59 5.09
N ILE A 514 -3.06 19.12 6.15
CA ILE A 514 -2.47 18.89 7.48
C ILE A 514 -2.66 17.42 7.81
N ASN A 515 -1.59 16.76 8.25
CA ASN A 515 -1.63 15.35 8.60
C ASN A 515 -1.19 15.15 10.05
N ILE A 516 -1.88 14.27 10.75
CA ILE A 516 -1.53 13.84 12.11
C ILE A 516 -1.63 12.33 12.17
N GLY A 517 -0.64 11.67 12.75
CA GLY A 517 -0.61 10.22 12.74
C GLY A 517 0.37 9.58 13.70
N PHE A 518 0.49 8.26 13.56
CA PHE A 518 1.36 7.42 14.34
C PHE A 518 2.24 6.58 13.43
N ASN A 519 3.47 6.36 13.88
CA ASN A 519 4.49 5.63 13.14
C ASN A 519 4.97 4.45 13.98
N PHE A 520 4.92 3.25 13.41
CA PHE A 520 5.62 2.08 13.91
C PHE A 520 6.94 1.91 13.15
N ASN A 521 8.05 2.20 13.83
CA ASN A 521 9.40 2.19 13.29
C ASN A 521 10.13 0.94 13.76
N PHE A 522 10.80 0.22 12.86
CA PHE A 522 11.58 -0.96 13.23
C PHE A 522 12.74 -1.22 12.29
N ALA A 523 13.73 -1.98 12.77
CA ALA A 523 14.86 -2.41 11.98
C ALA A 523 14.69 -3.87 11.54
N SER A 524 14.71 -4.13 10.25
CA SER A 524 14.67 -5.48 9.69
C SER A 524 16.09 -5.95 9.34
N LEU A 525 16.48 -7.13 9.82
CA LEU A 525 17.75 -7.74 9.43
C LEU A 525 17.67 -8.18 7.97
N SER A 526 18.64 -7.76 7.15
CA SER A 526 18.79 -8.13 5.75
C SER A 526 20.16 -8.73 5.50
N VAL A 527 20.24 -9.69 4.59
CA VAL A 527 21.52 -10.14 4.03
C VAL A 527 22.05 -9.04 3.10
N SER A 528 23.33 -8.71 3.26
CA SER A 528 24.07 -7.85 2.34
C SER A 528 25.10 -8.75 1.63
N LYS A 529 24.83 -9.07 0.35
CA LYS A 529 25.68 -9.96 -0.46
C LYS A 529 26.64 -9.18 -1.33
#